data_AF-A0A960SVU0-F1
#
_entry.id   AF-A0A960SVU0-F1
#
_cell.length_a   1.000
_cell.length_b   1.000
_cell.length_c   1.000
_cell.angle_alpha   90.00
_cell.angle_beta   90.00
_cell.angle_gamma   90.00
#
_symmetry.space_group_name_H-M   'P 1'
#
loop_
_entity.id
_entity.type
_entity.pdbx_description
1 polymer ?
#
loop_
_entity_poly.entity_id
_entity_poly.type
_entity_poly.pdbx_seq_one_letter_code
_entity_poly.pdbx_strand_id
1 'polypeptide(L)'
;MTSRLTLPIFSLLLAGPLTAQNQLSLSSLDLSSATAGWGAPRADRSIDGNPLRIGGKTFEKGIGTHADGVIRLRLDGKAERFTAMVGVDDEVESGASSVVFEVRGDGKTLWSSPTLGGKDPANPVDVDLTGVTLLTLFCHGAGNGNRDDHADWADATITYRGEAPVMADNRIVLETADSAMVLEISGDTVYRSYFGEKLTQASDSAFAHSSRGLVYPTQWDLHESENSIAIIQADGKASLDLHYRNHRERKLSDDQSEWVVSMADPLYPVEVDLHFLVSKSENVIEQWSVVRNTGDRPITVEHAASGLLEFMADRYFLSSFTGTWAAEGRLHEEELVNGVKEIRSLAGTKATQPGQPAFVLSLDGPAQEESGEVVLGALAWSGNWRLRFEVNANHRLTAGIGYDPYLSRYQLAKGETLETPRLILTHSSAGKGPASRNIHRWARKYGIRGGEEPRRILLNSWEGAYFAFDDALIKRMITDAAKTGIELFVLDDGWFGMKHPRNNDAAGLGDWMVNT
;
A
#
# COMPACT_ATOMS: atom_id res chain seq x y z
N MET A 1 -42.22 62.18 11.23
CA MET A 1 -41.19 62.15 12.29
C MET A 1 -40.88 60.69 12.59
N THR A 2 -39.86 60.13 11.94
CA THR A 2 -39.35 58.77 12.23
C THR A 2 -37.86 58.79 11.95
N SER A 3 -37.06 58.93 13.01
CA SER A 3 -35.60 58.90 12.96
C SER A 3 -35.13 57.45 12.81
N ARG A 4 -34.30 57.18 11.79
CA ARG A 4 -33.54 55.94 11.70
C ARG A 4 -32.27 56.07 12.55
N LEU A 5 -32.16 55.26 13.60
CA LEU A 5 -30.90 55.03 14.33
C LEU A 5 -30.03 54.06 13.52
N THR A 6 -28.82 54.50 13.17
CA THR A 6 -27.70 53.64 12.76
C THR A 6 -26.94 53.19 13.99
N LEU A 7 -26.91 51.87 14.27
CA LEU A 7 -25.97 51.27 15.23
C LEU A 7 -24.67 50.88 14.50
N PRO A 8 -23.49 51.12 15.10
CA PRO A 8 -22.23 50.61 14.56
C PRO A 8 -22.05 49.12 14.93
N ILE A 9 -21.63 48.32 13.95
CA ILE A 9 -21.19 46.94 14.15
C ILE A 9 -19.79 46.99 14.74
N PHE A 10 -19.64 46.56 16.00
CA PHE A 10 -18.33 46.29 16.60
C PHE A 10 -17.88 44.89 16.13
N SER A 11 -16.87 44.83 15.26
CA SER A 11 -16.18 43.59 14.95
C SER A 11 -15.33 43.17 16.15
N LEU A 12 -15.83 42.20 16.92
CA LEU A 12 -15.07 41.54 17.97
C LEU A 12 -14.09 40.56 17.30
N LEU A 13 -12.79 40.90 17.28
CA LEU A 13 -11.75 39.90 17.00
C LEU A 13 -11.73 38.91 18.18
N LEU A 14 -12.34 37.74 17.99
CA LEU A 14 -12.10 36.58 18.84
C LEU A 14 -10.68 36.05 18.53
N ALA A 15 -9.69 36.54 19.28
CA ALA A 15 -8.44 35.83 19.41
C ALA A 15 -8.73 34.52 20.15
N GLY A 16 -8.68 33.39 19.43
CA GLY A 16 -8.71 32.07 20.06
C GLY A 16 -7.57 31.94 21.10
N PRO A 17 -7.72 31.09 22.12
CA PRO A 17 -6.68 30.92 23.12
C PRO A 17 -5.36 30.51 22.45
N LEU A 18 -4.32 31.33 22.61
CA LEU A 18 -2.96 30.94 22.23
C LEU A 18 -2.55 29.73 23.09
N THR A 19 -2.42 28.57 22.46
CA THR A 19 -1.80 27.41 23.09
C THR A 19 -0.35 27.74 23.40
N ALA A 20 0.12 27.38 24.60
CA ALA A 20 1.50 27.63 25.01
C ALA A 20 2.48 26.97 24.04
N GLN A 21 3.53 27.71 23.69
CA GLN A 21 4.63 27.19 22.88
C GLN A 21 5.52 26.33 23.78
N ASN A 22 5.73 25.08 23.39
CA ASN A 22 6.52 24.11 24.14
C ASN A 22 7.80 23.77 23.38
N GLN A 23 8.79 23.25 24.11
CA GLN A 23 10.08 22.84 23.58
C GLN A 23 10.38 21.40 24.02
N LEU A 24 10.80 20.55 23.08
CA LEU A 24 11.13 19.14 23.29
C LEU A 24 12.59 18.90 22.90
N SER A 25 13.42 18.45 23.84
CA SER A 25 14.75 17.91 23.52
C SER A 25 14.59 16.52 22.93
N LEU A 26 15.23 16.25 21.79
CA LEU A 26 15.18 14.93 21.15
C LEU A 26 15.75 13.83 22.05
N SER A 27 16.74 14.15 22.87
CA SER A 27 17.34 13.21 23.81
C SER A 27 16.43 12.80 24.97
N SER A 28 15.25 13.41 25.11
CA SER A 28 14.24 13.01 26.10
C SER A 28 13.28 11.93 25.61
N LEU A 29 13.35 11.56 24.33
CA LEU A 29 12.49 10.56 23.71
C LEU A 29 13.04 9.13 23.89
N ASP A 30 12.16 8.14 23.76
CA ASP A 30 12.55 6.74 23.63
C ASP A 30 13.14 6.47 22.25
N LEU A 31 14.47 6.32 22.18
CA LEU A 31 15.21 6.14 20.93
C LEU A 31 15.14 4.71 20.37
N SER A 32 14.26 3.85 20.88
CA SER A 32 14.14 2.44 20.46
C SER A 32 13.90 2.23 18.96
N SER A 33 13.25 3.19 18.28
CA SER A 33 13.04 3.19 16.82
C SER A 33 14.11 3.97 16.03
N ALA A 34 15.09 4.60 16.69
CA ALA A 34 16.19 5.25 16.00
C ALA A 34 17.23 4.21 15.53
N THR A 35 17.80 4.41 14.35
CA THR A 35 18.81 3.50 13.78
C THR A 35 20.13 4.22 13.53
N ALA A 36 21.21 3.45 13.47
CA ALA A 36 22.56 3.88 13.15
C ALA A 36 23.26 2.76 12.35
N GLY A 37 24.17 3.09 11.43
CA GLY A 37 24.93 2.09 10.68
C GLY A 37 25.88 1.27 11.56
N TRP A 38 26.25 1.81 12.72
CA TRP A 38 26.97 1.10 13.77
C TRP A 38 26.50 1.55 15.16
N GLY A 39 26.49 0.61 16.12
CA GLY A 39 26.01 0.86 17.47
C GLY A 39 24.50 1.12 17.56
N ALA A 40 24.06 1.72 18.66
CA ALA A 40 22.69 2.18 18.84
C ALA A 40 22.70 3.65 19.26
N PRO A 41 21.85 4.52 18.69
CA PRO A 41 21.78 5.92 19.07
C PRO A 41 21.61 6.10 20.58
N ARG A 42 22.31 7.08 21.16
CA ARG A 42 22.33 7.32 22.60
C ARG A 42 21.88 8.73 22.95
N ALA A 43 21.03 8.83 23.97
CA ALA A 43 20.65 10.11 24.54
C ALA A 43 21.79 10.70 25.39
N ASP A 44 22.10 11.98 25.17
CA ASP A 44 23.06 12.81 25.91
C ASP A 44 24.50 12.23 25.96
N ARG A 45 24.83 11.30 25.07
CA ARG A 45 26.13 10.64 24.95
C ARG A 45 26.42 10.33 23.48
N SER A 46 27.70 10.31 23.11
CA SER A 46 28.18 9.83 21.81
C SER A 46 27.77 8.37 21.58
N ILE A 47 27.95 7.85 20.37
CA ILE A 47 27.63 6.45 20.04
C ILE A 47 28.42 5.44 20.92
N ASP A 48 29.66 5.78 21.30
CA ASP A 48 30.50 5.00 22.22
C ASP A 48 30.22 5.24 23.71
N GLY A 49 29.37 6.22 24.04
CA GLY A 49 28.99 6.53 25.42
C GLY A 49 29.84 7.62 26.09
N ASN A 50 30.63 8.37 25.32
CA ASN A 50 31.40 9.53 25.79
C ASN A 50 30.54 10.81 25.82
N PRO A 51 31.02 11.92 26.39
CA PRO A 51 30.34 13.21 26.28
C PRO A 51 30.29 13.69 24.82
N LEU A 52 29.12 14.20 24.39
CA LEU A 52 28.91 14.78 23.06
C LEU A 52 29.85 15.96 22.84
N ARG A 53 30.68 15.89 21.80
CA ARG A 53 31.68 16.92 21.53
C ARG A 53 31.88 17.12 20.04
N ILE A 54 31.75 18.35 19.56
CA ILE A 54 31.93 18.67 18.14
C ILE A 54 32.86 19.86 18.01
N GLY A 55 33.97 19.71 17.28
CA GLY A 55 34.93 20.77 17.00
C GLY A 55 35.49 21.39 18.28
N GLY A 56 35.72 20.58 19.33
CA GLY A 56 36.21 21.03 20.63
C GLY A 56 35.16 21.61 21.58
N LYS A 57 33.89 21.73 21.17
CA LYS A 57 32.80 22.21 22.03
C LYS A 57 32.01 21.03 22.60
N THR A 58 31.81 21.01 23.92
CA THR A 58 30.97 20.02 24.61
C THR A 58 29.51 20.44 24.64
N PHE A 59 28.62 19.46 24.47
CA PHE A 59 27.17 19.62 24.53
C PHE A 59 26.59 18.71 25.61
N GLU A 60 25.66 19.23 26.42
CA GLU A 60 25.03 18.45 27.49
C GLU A 60 23.86 17.62 26.99
N LYS A 61 23.21 18.06 25.92
CA LYS A 61 22.01 17.46 25.35
C LYS A 61 22.22 17.12 23.89
N GLY A 62 21.64 16.01 23.46
CA GLY A 62 21.68 15.60 22.06
C GLY A 62 21.57 14.09 21.88
N ILE A 63 21.70 13.66 20.63
CA ILE A 63 21.73 12.25 20.28
C ILE A 63 23.07 11.95 19.60
N GLY A 64 23.88 11.09 20.22
CA GLY A 64 25.02 10.49 19.57
C GLY A 64 24.56 9.36 18.66
N THR A 65 25.05 9.36 17.43
CA THR A 65 24.67 8.44 16.36
C THR A 65 25.89 8.07 15.51
N HIS A 66 25.65 7.40 14.39
CA HIS A 66 26.65 7.03 13.41
C HIS A 66 26.10 7.33 12.00
N ALA A 67 26.97 7.41 10.98
CA ALA A 67 26.56 7.37 9.59
C ALA A 67 25.62 6.18 9.28
N ASP A 68 24.78 6.38 8.27
CA ASP A 68 23.62 5.58 7.87
C ASP A 68 22.55 5.50 8.98
N GLY A 69 22.50 6.55 9.82
CA GLY A 69 21.55 6.68 10.92
C GLY A 69 20.29 7.43 10.55
N VAL A 70 19.16 7.02 11.15
CA VAL A 70 17.84 7.59 10.88
C VAL A 70 17.05 7.75 12.17
N ILE A 71 16.49 8.95 12.38
CA ILE A 71 15.56 9.25 13.47
C ILE A 71 14.28 9.82 12.85
N ARG A 72 13.12 9.22 13.17
CA ARG A 72 11.81 9.67 12.68
C ARG A 72 10.93 10.14 13.81
N LEU A 73 10.28 11.29 13.62
CA LEU A 73 9.33 11.85 14.56
C LEU A 73 8.00 12.16 13.88
N ARG A 74 6.92 11.67 14.48
CA ARG A 74 5.56 12.04 14.11
C ARG A 74 5.24 13.39 14.75
N LEU A 75 4.88 14.35 13.90
CA LEU A 75 4.64 15.74 14.28
C LEU A 75 3.16 16.13 14.19
N ASP A 76 2.36 15.41 13.40
CA ASP A 76 0.92 15.66 13.16
C ASP A 76 0.59 17.12 12.77
N GLY A 77 1.54 17.84 12.15
CA GLY A 77 1.39 19.24 11.77
C GLY A 77 1.37 20.22 12.95
N LYS A 78 1.85 19.80 14.14
CA LYS A 78 1.82 20.59 15.38
C LYS A 78 3.18 21.19 15.78
N ALA A 79 4.25 20.79 15.09
CA ALA A 79 5.57 21.39 15.26
C ALA A 79 5.70 22.69 14.45
N GLU A 80 6.52 23.61 14.94
CA GLU A 80 6.79 24.90 14.32
C GLU A 80 8.24 24.99 13.82
N ARG A 81 9.20 24.43 14.56
CA ARG A 81 10.61 24.61 14.25
C ARG A 81 11.49 23.49 14.80
N PHE A 82 12.51 23.11 14.07
CA PHE A 82 13.58 22.23 14.53
C PHE A 82 14.92 22.98 14.50
N THR A 83 15.67 22.87 15.60
CA THR A 83 17.01 23.45 15.72
C THR A 83 17.98 22.44 16.31
N ALA A 84 19.22 22.40 15.84
CA ALA A 84 20.27 21.54 16.37
C ALA A 84 21.66 22.10 16.02
N MET A 85 22.70 21.51 16.58
CA MET A 85 24.09 21.64 16.17
C MET A 85 24.57 20.25 15.75
N VAL A 86 25.05 20.10 14.51
CA VAL A 86 25.45 18.79 13.98
C VAL A 86 26.93 18.73 13.62
N GLY A 87 27.52 17.55 13.70
CA GLY A 87 28.89 17.31 13.28
C GLY A 87 29.40 15.94 13.70
N VAL A 88 30.66 15.66 13.35
CA VAL A 88 31.36 14.44 13.78
C VAL A 88 31.79 14.61 15.23
N ASP A 89 31.66 13.56 16.04
CA ASP A 89 32.08 13.57 17.44
C ASP A 89 33.63 13.58 17.56
N ASP A 90 34.16 14.42 18.44
CA ASP A 90 35.59 14.58 18.75
C ASP A 90 36.25 13.26 19.22
N GLU A 91 35.49 12.25 19.62
CA GLU A 91 36.01 10.92 20.01
C GLU A 91 36.72 10.21 18.85
N VAL A 92 36.46 10.62 17.62
CA VAL A 92 37.13 10.11 16.43
C VAL A 92 38.40 10.92 16.13
N GLU A 93 39.55 10.31 16.41
CA GLU A 93 40.86 10.95 16.19
C GLU A 93 41.48 10.64 14.81
N SER A 94 40.95 9.67 14.06
CA SER A 94 41.56 9.17 12.82
C SER A 94 41.54 10.17 11.67
N GLY A 95 40.62 11.14 11.71
CA GLY A 95 40.41 12.14 10.66
C GLY A 95 39.82 11.56 9.37
N ALA A 96 39.37 10.31 9.39
CA ALA A 96 38.78 9.62 8.24
C ALA A 96 37.27 9.83 8.13
N SER A 97 36.61 10.47 9.11
CA SER A 97 35.16 10.64 9.10
C SER A 97 34.68 11.58 8.01
N SER A 98 33.55 11.27 7.40
CA SER A 98 32.95 12.05 6.34
C SER A 98 31.44 11.80 6.31
N VAL A 99 30.67 12.69 6.96
CA VAL A 99 29.22 12.56 7.10
C VAL A 99 28.47 13.74 6.49
N VAL A 100 27.22 13.50 6.07
CA VAL A 100 26.27 14.54 5.66
C VAL A 100 24.99 14.38 6.46
N PHE A 101 24.58 15.45 7.12
CA PHE A 101 23.32 15.52 7.82
C PHE A 101 22.22 16.04 6.89
N GLU A 102 21.03 15.47 7.02
CA GLU A 102 19.86 15.90 6.25
C GLU A 102 18.61 15.91 7.12
N VAL A 103 17.80 16.96 6.97
CA VAL A 103 16.49 17.11 7.60
C VAL A 103 15.43 17.07 6.52
N ARG A 104 14.52 16.09 6.59
CA ARG A 104 13.38 15.96 5.67
C ARG A 104 12.05 16.14 6.40
N GLY A 105 11.12 16.87 5.80
CA GLY A 105 9.72 16.97 6.23
C GLY A 105 8.81 16.35 5.17
N ASP A 106 8.01 15.36 5.56
CA ASP A 106 7.18 14.57 4.65
C ASP A 106 7.98 14.06 3.44
N GLY A 107 9.20 13.63 3.74
CA GLY A 107 10.22 13.15 2.81
C GLY A 107 10.84 14.20 1.90
N LYS A 108 10.44 15.48 1.93
CA LYS A 108 11.13 16.54 1.18
C LYS A 108 12.30 17.10 1.98
N THR A 109 13.47 17.25 1.35
CA THR A 109 14.64 17.89 1.98
C THR A 109 14.33 19.34 2.34
N LEU A 110 14.41 19.66 3.63
CA LEU A 110 14.26 21.00 4.16
C LEU A 110 15.62 21.64 4.43
N TRP A 111 16.63 20.82 4.77
CA TRP A 111 17.99 21.26 5.05
C TRP A 111 18.98 20.12 4.84
N SER A 112 20.20 20.43 4.41
CA SER A 112 21.32 19.49 4.35
C SER A 112 22.63 20.21 4.66
N SER A 113 23.55 19.52 5.34
CA SER A 113 24.89 20.04 5.60
C SER A 113 25.81 19.89 4.37
N PRO A 114 26.92 20.66 4.28
CA PRO A 114 28.10 20.19 3.54
C PRO A 114 28.60 18.87 4.15
N THR A 115 29.54 18.22 3.48
CA THR A 115 30.31 17.11 4.08
C THR A 115 31.10 17.61 5.29
N LEU A 116 30.93 16.95 6.43
CA LEU A 116 31.59 17.28 7.70
C LEU A 116 32.57 16.16 8.07
N GLY A 117 33.76 16.54 8.52
CA GLY A 117 34.76 15.64 9.09
C GLY A 117 35.05 15.92 10.57
N GLY A 118 35.86 15.08 11.21
CA GLY A 118 36.13 15.08 12.66
C GLY A 118 36.70 16.36 13.30
N LYS A 119 37.14 17.35 12.51
CA LYS A 119 37.67 18.63 13.02
C LYS A 119 36.84 19.84 12.65
N ASP A 120 35.76 19.63 11.90
CA ASP A 120 34.90 20.71 11.49
C ASP A 120 34.11 21.24 12.70
N PRO A 121 33.87 22.57 12.76
CA PRO A 121 33.05 23.12 13.82
C PRO A 121 31.62 22.63 13.71
N ALA A 122 30.91 22.61 14.84
CA ALA A 122 29.49 22.27 14.87
C ALA A 122 28.69 23.15 13.91
N ASN A 123 27.91 22.52 13.05
CA ASN A 123 27.14 23.17 12.00
C ASN A 123 25.69 23.40 12.46
N PRO A 124 25.18 24.65 12.46
CA PRO A 124 23.83 24.93 12.94
C PRO A 124 22.75 24.45 11.96
N VAL A 125 21.71 23.84 12.53
CA VAL A 125 20.46 23.47 11.87
C VAL A 125 19.36 24.40 12.36
N ASP A 126 18.58 24.94 11.43
CA ASP A 126 17.43 25.77 11.73
C ASP A 126 16.37 25.62 10.62
N VAL A 127 15.28 24.92 10.93
CA VAL A 127 14.28 24.47 9.94
C VAL A 127 12.86 24.78 10.41
N ASP A 128 12.04 25.36 9.52
CA ASP A 128 10.60 25.53 9.71
C ASP A 128 9.87 24.18 9.52
N LEU A 129 9.05 23.81 10.49
CA LEU A 129 8.26 22.57 10.49
C LEU A 129 6.76 22.80 10.30
N THR A 130 6.34 24.03 9.99
CA THR A 130 4.93 24.38 9.87
C THR A 130 4.22 23.48 8.86
N GLY A 131 3.24 22.72 9.34
CA GLY A 131 2.44 21.80 8.54
C GLY A 131 3.09 20.44 8.23
N VAL A 132 4.34 20.22 8.64
CA VAL A 132 5.03 18.93 8.45
C VAL A 132 4.40 17.88 9.35
N THR A 133 4.09 16.71 8.80
CA THR A 133 3.46 15.61 9.56
C THR A 133 4.46 14.57 10.04
N LEU A 134 5.52 14.33 9.28
CA LEU A 134 6.62 13.44 9.63
C LEU A 134 7.97 14.15 9.40
N LEU A 135 8.78 14.23 10.46
CA LEU A 135 10.17 14.68 10.39
C LEU A 135 11.09 13.46 10.34
N THR A 136 12.03 13.45 9.40
CA THR A 136 13.09 12.45 9.34
C THR A 136 14.45 13.14 9.35
N LEU A 137 15.31 12.70 10.26
CA LEU A 137 16.68 13.17 10.44
C LEU A 137 17.61 12.06 9.98
N PHE A 138 18.44 12.35 8.99
CA PHE A 138 19.43 11.42 8.45
C PHE A 138 20.85 11.87 8.79
N CYS A 139 21.70 10.90 9.11
CA CYS A 139 23.15 11.03 9.04
C CYS A 139 23.65 10.05 7.99
N HIS A 140 24.04 10.54 6.82
CA HIS A 140 24.53 9.74 5.70
C HIS A 140 26.05 9.66 5.71
N GLY A 141 26.63 8.54 5.28
CA GLY A 141 28.04 8.50 4.90
C GLY A 141 28.28 9.28 3.60
N ALA A 142 29.45 9.92 3.45
CA ALA A 142 29.79 10.73 2.27
C ALA A 142 30.82 10.07 1.34
N GLY A 143 30.84 8.73 1.29
CA GLY A 143 31.43 7.96 0.19
C GLY A 143 32.88 7.50 0.37
N ASN A 144 33.46 7.62 1.57
CA ASN A 144 34.79 7.09 1.89
C ASN A 144 34.74 5.83 2.80
N GLY A 145 33.59 5.18 2.87
CA GLY A 145 33.26 4.16 3.87
C GLY A 145 32.45 4.79 5.00
N ASN A 146 32.19 4.01 6.06
CA ASN A 146 31.52 4.49 7.27
C ASN A 146 32.40 4.40 8.52
N ARG A 147 33.70 4.18 8.34
CA ARG A 147 34.63 3.95 9.44
C ARG A 147 34.85 5.24 10.21
N ASP A 148 34.65 5.16 11.52
CA ASP A 148 34.79 6.28 12.46
C ASP A 148 33.85 7.46 12.12
N ASP A 149 32.67 7.18 11.53
CA ASP A 149 31.64 8.20 11.26
C ASP A 149 30.71 8.39 12.47
N HIS A 150 31.31 8.59 13.64
CA HIS A 150 30.57 8.87 14.87
C HIS A 150 30.11 10.33 14.81
N ALA A 151 28.81 10.55 14.99
CA ALA A 151 28.19 11.81 14.62
C ALA A 151 27.12 12.21 15.63
N ASP A 152 26.94 13.51 15.82
CA ASP A 152 26.09 14.05 16.89
C ASP A 152 25.00 14.96 16.34
N TRP A 153 23.78 14.77 16.85
CA TRP A 153 22.71 15.76 16.83
C TRP A 153 22.66 16.48 18.18
N ALA A 154 23.56 17.44 18.39
CA ALA A 154 23.70 18.17 19.64
C ALA A 154 22.66 19.30 19.79
N ASP A 155 22.22 19.56 21.02
CA ASP A 155 21.15 20.51 21.39
C ASP A 155 19.88 20.39 20.50
N ALA A 156 19.63 19.19 19.97
CA ALA A 156 18.58 18.95 19.01
C ALA A 156 17.20 19.07 19.65
N THR A 157 16.42 20.02 19.15
CA THR A 157 15.22 20.51 19.81
C THR A 157 14.10 20.80 18.82
N ILE A 158 12.86 20.40 19.15
CA ILE A 158 11.64 20.78 18.43
C ILE A 158 10.81 21.76 19.26
N THR A 159 10.39 22.85 18.62
CA THR A 159 9.36 23.76 19.14
C THR A 159 8.00 23.36 18.57
N TYR A 160 6.97 23.26 19.41
CA TYR A 160 5.64 22.78 19.02
C TYR A 160 4.51 23.39 19.84
N ARG A 161 3.27 23.20 19.40
CA ARG A 161 2.05 23.55 20.17
C ARG A 161 1.07 22.40 20.23
N GLY A 162 0.52 22.16 21.41
CA GLY A 162 -0.46 21.09 21.63
C GLY A 162 0.22 19.77 21.95
N GLU A 163 -0.09 18.72 21.19
CA GLU A 163 0.49 17.39 21.40
C GLU A 163 1.99 17.37 21.08
N ALA A 164 2.75 16.72 21.96
CA ALA A 164 4.19 16.61 21.81
C ALA A 164 4.54 15.69 20.64
N PRO A 165 5.56 16.04 19.83
CA PRO A 165 6.16 15.11 18.89
C PRO A 165 6.57 13.81 19.58
N VAL A 166 6.34 12.70 18.91
CA VAL A 166 6.73 11.36 19.38
C VAL A 166 7.59 10.67 18.35
N MET A 167 8.40 9.71 18.78
CA MET A 167 9.11 8.84 17.84
C MET A 167 8.10 8.10 16.97
N ALA A 168 8.35 8.08 15.66
CA ALA A 168 7.55 7.32 14.73
C ALA A 168 8.07 5.88 14.66
N ASP A 169 7.15 4.92 14.61
CA ASP A 169 7.51 3.52 14.39
C ASP A 169 8.08 3.37 12.96
N ASN A 170 9.10 2.53 12.83
CA ASN A 170 9.60 2.10 11.53
C ASN A 170 8.79 0.91 10.99
N ARG A 171 7.72 0.51 11.68
CA ARG A 171 6.83 -0.57 11.26
C ARG A 171 5.39 -0.06 11.14
N ILE A 172 4.72 -0.54 10.10
CA ILE A 172 3.28 -0.38 9.91
C ILE A 172 2.67 -1.77 10.06
N VAL A 173 1.85 -1.96 11.09
CA VAL A 173 1.23 -3.26 11.41
C VAL A 173 -0.24 -3.22 11.02
N LEU A 174 -0.59 -3.95 9.97
CA LEU A 174 -1.95 -4.09 9.45
C LEU A 174 -2.59 -5.32 10.09
N GLU A 175 -3.33 -5.14 11.18
CA GLU A 175 -3.90 -6.25 11.94
C GLU A 175 -5.38 -6.52 11.65
N THR A 176 -5.69 -7.79 11.40
CA THR A 176 -7.05 -8.31 11.45
C THR A 176 -7.33 -9.00 12.79
N ALA A 177 -8.43 -9.76 12.90
CA ALA A 177 -8.69 -10.55 14.09
C ALA A 177 -7.62 -11.64 14.29
N ASP A 178 -7.25 -12.35 13.23
CA ASP A 178 -6.44 -13.57 13.27
C ASP A 178 -5.15 -13.53 12.44
N SER A 179 -4.95 -12.49 11.62
CA SER A 179 -3.76 -12.32 10.77
C SER A 179 -3.17 -10.92 10.85
N ALA A 180 -1.90 -10.77 10.49
CA ALA A 180 -1.21 -9.48 10.40
C ALA A 180 -0.35 -9.39 9.13
N MET A 181 -0.27 -8.20 8.55
CA MET A 181 0.74 -7.84 7.55
C MET A 181 1.62 -6.72 8.12
N VAL A 182 2.95 -6.88 8.05
CA VAL A 182 3.90 -5.90 8.57
C VAL A 182 4.72 -5.31 7.44
N LEU A 183 4.70 -3.98 7.35
CA LEU A 183 5.60 -3.21 6.50
C LEU A 183 6.71 -2.61 7.37
N GLU A 184 7.96 -2.73 6.93
CA GLU A 184 9.13 -2.18 7.60
C GLU A 184 9.73 -1.06 6.74
N ILE A 185 9.97 0.09 7.36
CA ILE A 185 10.61 1.26 6.76
C ILE A 185 12.08 1.25 7.19
N SER A 186 12.99 1.10 6.23
CA SER A 186 14.45 1.09 6.48
C SER A 186 15.11 2.07 5.52
N GLY A 187 15.66 3.16 6.07
CA GLY A 187 16.05 4.30 5.24
C GLY A 187 14.87 4.80 4.41
N ASP A 188 15.06 5.03 3.12
CA ASP A 188 13.97 5.46 2.22
C ASP A 188 13.18 4.28 1.62
N THR A 189 13.50 3.04 1.99
CA THR A 189 12.90 1.84 1.39
C THR A 189 11.84 1.24 2.29
N VAL A 190 10.76 0.74 1.68
CA VAL A 190 9.69 0.02 2.38
C VAL A 190 9.71 -1.45 1.98
N TYR A 191 9.80 -2.31 2.98
CA TYR A 191 9.78 -3.76 2.84
C TYR A 191 8.47 -4.31 3.39
N ARG A 192 8.01 -5.43 2.84
CA ARG A 192 7.06 -6.30 3.54
C ARG A 192 7.84 -7.36 4.28
N SER A 193 7.89 -7.25 5.59
CA SER A 193 8.61 -8.20 6.43
C SER A 193 7.76 -9.40 6.81
N TYR A 194 6.43 -9.27 6.79
CA TYR A 194 5.53 -10.34 7.23
C TYR A 194 4.12 -10.27 6.61
N PHE A 195 3.54 -11.43 6.32
CA PHE A 195 2.10 -11.61 6.15
C PHE A 195 1.71 -13.02 6.60
N GLY A 196 1.01 -13.13 7.73
CA GLY A 196 0.70 -14.42 8.34
C GLY A 196 -0.24 -14.31 9.54
N GLU A 197 -0.18 -15.31 10.43
CA GLU A 197 -0.92 -15.33 11.69
C GLU A 197 -0.69 -14.06 12.52
N LYS A 198 -1.69 -13.68 13.32
CA LYS A 198 -1.58 -12.49 14.16
C LYS A 198 -0.38 -12.61 15.10
N LEU A 199 0.44 -11.56 15.11
CA LEU A 199 1.63 -11.49 15.95
C LEU A 199 1.24 -11.14 17.39
N THR A 200 1.91 -11.76 18.37
CA THR A 200 1.84 -11.36 19.78
C THR A 200 2.62 -10.09 20.06
N GLN A 201 3.77 -9.93 19.39
CA GLN A 201 4.53 -8.68 19.33
C GLN A 201 4.96 -8.44 17.88
N ALA A 202 4.92 -7.18 17.44
CA ALA A 202 5.34 -6.84 16.07
C ALA A 202 6.79 -7.29 15.77
N SER A 203 7.67 -7.32 16.78
CA SER A 203 9.06 -7.84 16.70
C SER A 203 9.15 -9.30 16.28
N ASP A 204 8.10 -10.10 16.53
CA ASP A 204 8.07 -11.53 16.22
C ASP A 204 8.01 -11.81 14.72
N SER A 205 7.72 -10.77 13.91
CA SER A 205 7.72 -10.82 12.45
C SER A 205 9.03 -11.35 11.85
N ALA A 206 10.15 -11.25 12.57
CA ALA A 206 11.45 -11.73 12.13
C ALA A 206 11.56 -13.27 12.09
N PHE A 207 10.59 -14.01 12.65
CA PHE A 207 10.71 -15.45 12.89
C PHE A 207 9.74 -16.34 12.10
N ALA A 208 8.86 -15.77 11.25
CA ALA A 208 7.84 -16.53 10.52
C ALA A 208 7.82 -16.14 9.04
N HIS A 209 8.08 -17.12 8.13
CA HIS A 209 8.10 -17.01 6.65
C HIS A 209 8.61 -15.66 6.07
N SER A 210 9.49 -14.98 6.82
CA SER A 210 9.84 -13.57 6.64
C SER A 210 10.72 -13.44 5.41
N SER A 211 10.18 -12.80 4.38
CA SER A 211 10.90 -12.58 3.14
C SER A 211 11.66 -11.25 3.15
N ARG A 212 11.19 -10.23 3.90
CA ARG A 212 11.73 -8.84 3.85
C ARG A 212 11.94 -8.40 2.39
N GLY A 213 10.93 -8.65 1.55
CA GLY A 213 10.90 -8.25 0.15
C GLY A 213 10.49 -6.79 0.00
N LEU A 214 10.91 -6.14 -1.09
CA LEU A 214 10.45 -4.79 -1.43
C LEU A 214 8.92 -4.79 -1.55
N VAL A 215 8.25 -3.80 -0.94
CA VAL A 215 6.78 -3.75 -0.98
C VAL A 215 6.26 -3.49 -2.40
N TYR A 216 7.03 -2.77 -3.21
CA TYR A 216 6.65 -2.34 -4.57
C TYR A 216 7.88 -2.02 -5.45
N PRO A 217 8.65 -3.05 -5.88
CA PRO A 217 9.89 -2.86 -6.65
C PRO A 217 9.68 -2.16 -8.00
N THR A 218 10.73 -1.46 -8.42
CA THR A 218 10.79 -0.52 -9.55
C THR A 218 11.98 -0.81 -10.46
N GLN A 219 12.12 -0.05 -11.55
CA GLN A 219 13.26 -0.17 -12.49
C GLN A 219 14.62 0.18 -11.87
N TRP A 220 14.65 0.90 -10.76
CA TRP A 220 15.88 1.24 -10.06
C TRP A 220 16.37 0.12 -9.13
N ASP A 221 15.45 -0.70 -8.64
CA ASP A 221 15.77 -1.75 -7.68
C ASP A 221 16.56 -2.89 -8.34
N LEU A 222 17.57 -3.39 -7.64
CA LEU A 222 18.26 -4.64 -7.99
C LEU A 222 17.39 -5.86 -7.60
N HIS A 223 16.16 -5.89 -8.09
CA HIS A 223 15.21 -6.95 -7.86
C HIS A 223 15.36 -8.05 -8.92
N GLU A 224 15.45 -9.31 -8.49
CA GLU A 224 15.69 -10.46 -9.38
C GLU A 224 14.41 -11.00 -10.05
N SER A 225 13.25 -10.37 -9.82
CA SER A 225 11.94 -10.72 -10.41
C SER A 225 11.35 -9.52 -11.16
N GLU A 226 10.19 -9.70 -11.78
CA GLU A 226 9.50 -8.62 -12.49
C GLU A 226 9.08 -7.51 -11.54
N ASN A 227 9.44 -6.27 -11.85
CA ASN A 227 9.08 -5.10 -11.06
C ASN A 227 7.57 -4.94 -10.91
N SER A 228 7.10 -4.40 -9.79
CA SER A 228 5.69 -4.06 -9.61
C SER A 228 5.25 -2.94 -10.54
N ILE A 229 6.15 -2.02 -10.88
CA ILE A 229 5.85 -0.87 -11.71
C ILE A 229 7.01 -0.53 -12.64
N ALA A 230 6.69 -0.07 -13.85
CA ALA A 230 7.66 0.50 -14.78
C ALA A 230 7.08 1.76 -15.43
N ILE A 231 7.88 2.83 -15.46
CA ILE A 231 7.51 4.12 -16.03
C ILE A 231 8.56 4.54 -17.05
N ILE A 232 8.10 5.05 -18.20
CA ILE A 232 8.91 5.86 -19.11
C ILE A 232 8.62 7.32 -18.80
N GLN A 233 9.64 8.01 -18.33
CA GLN A 233 9.60 9.40 -17.92
C GLN A 233 9.40 10.32 -19.13
N ALA A 234 9.04 11.57 -18.87
CA ALA A 234 8.77 12.54 -19.92
C ALA A 234 10.01 12.85 -20.80
N ASP A 235 11.23 12.57 -20.32
CA ASP A 235 12.47 12.67 -21.10
C ASP A 235 12.79 11.39 -21.91
N GLY A 236 11.93 10.39 -21.87
CA GLY A 236 12.06 9.12 -22.59
C GLY A 236 12.84 8.04 -21.85
N LYS A 237 13.35 8.30 -20.63
CA LYS A 237 14.09 7.31 -19.85
C LYS A 237 13.15 6.37 -19.10
N ALA A 238 13.50 5.08 -19.11
CA ALA A 238 12.87 4.05 -18.31
C ALA A 238 13.52 4.04 -16.92
N SER A 239 12.93 4.73 -15.94
CA SER A 239 13.51 4.91 -14.61
C SER A 239 12.44 5.34 -13.62
N LEU A 240 12.46 4.74 -12.44
CA LEU A 240 11.67 5.12 -11.29
C LEU A 240 12.40 4.62 -10.04
N ASP A 241 12.65 5.48 -9.07
CA ASP A 241 13.24 5.15 -7.76
C ASP A 241 12.30 5.66 -6.66
N LEU A 242 11.57 4.78 -5.97
CA LEU A 242 10.53 5.20 -5.02
C LEU A 242 11.07 5.32 -3.59
N HIS A 243 11.10 6.54 -3.06
CA HIS A 243 11.51 6.81 -1.69
C HIS A 243 10.31 7.07 -0.80
N TYR A 244 10.27 6.43 0.36
CA TYR A 244 9.29 6.66 1.41
C TYR A 244 9.21 8.13 1.81
N ARG A 245 7.99 8.68 1.87
CA ARG A 245 7.73 10.06 2.29
C ARG A 245 7.05 10.11 3.64
N ASN A 246 5.91 9.45 3.77
CA ASN A 246 5.16 9.31 5.02
C ASN A 246 4.16 8.16 4.91
N HIS A 247 3.42 7.92 5.99
CA HIS A 247 2.22 7.12 5.96
C HIS A 247 1.14 7.73 6.85
N ARG A 248 -0.10 7.30 6.65
CA ARG A 248 -1.23 7.69 7.49
C ARG A 248 -2.22 6.55 7.63
N GLU A 249 -2.88 6.49 8.77
CA GLU A 249 -4.08 5.68 8.98
C GLU A 249 -5.33 6.57 8.92
N ARG A 250 -6.35 6.10 8.23
CA ARG A 250 -7.70 6.66 8.24
C ARG A 250 -8.67 5.61 8.76
N LYS A 251 -9.10 5.75 10.01
CA LYS A 251 -10.17 4.93 10.59
C LYS A 251 -11.50 5.23 9.87
N LEU A 252 -12.07 4.22 9.20
CA LEU A 252 -13.35 4.33 8.48
C LEU A 252 -14.53 3.91 9.36
N SER A 253 -14.32 2.91 10.22
CA SER A 253 -15.25 2.43 11.23
C SER A 253 -14.49 1.74 12.36
N ASP A 254 -15.19 1.12 13.32
CA ASP A 254 -14.53 0.27 14.33
C ASP A 254 -13.95 -1.02 13.75
N ASP A 255 -14.38 -1.42 12.56
CA ASP A 255 -13.98 -2.67 11.89
C ASP A 255 -13.06 -2.44 10.68
N GLN A 256 -13.07 -1.24 10.11
CA GLN A 256 -12.27 -0.90 8.92
C GLN A 256 -11.35 0.30 9.14
N SER A 257 -10.08 0.13 8.80
CA SER A 257 -9.13 1.23 8.64
C SER A 257 -8.35 1.12 7.34
N GLU A 258 -8.09 2.28 6.72
CA GLU A 258 -7.29 2.40 5.52
C GLU A 258 -5.94 3.01 5.86
N TRP A 259 -4.87 2.33 5.44
CA TRP A 259 -3.51 2.81 5.52
C TRP A 259 -3.04 3.25 4.15
N VAL A 260 -2.35 4.39 4.10
CA VAL A 260 -1.72 4.88 2.88
C VAL A 260 -0.25 5.12 3.14
N VAL A 261 0.61 4.43 2.39
CA VAL A 261 2.06 4.61 2.38
C VAL A 261 2.43 5.42 1.14
N SER A 262 2.86 6.65 1.34
CA SER A 262 3.21 7.57 0.26
C SER A 262 4.70 7.49 -0.04
N MET A 263 5.04 7.27 -1.30
CA MET A 263 6.40 7.24 -1.83
C MET A 263 6.50 8.18 -3.04
N ALA A 264 7.68 8.72 -3.31
CA ALA A 264 7.89 9.55 -4.48
C ALA A 264 9.32 9.50 -4.97
N ASP A 265 9.48 9.65 -6.28
CA ASP A 265 10.79 9.70 -6.90
C ASP A 265 11.53 10.99 -6.53
N PRO A 266 12.81 10.92 -6.12
CA PRO A 266 13.57 12.10 -5.73
C PRO A 266 13.96 13.00 -6.92
N LEU A 267 13.99 12.48 -8.14
CA LEU A 267 14.43 13.19 -9.35
C LEU A 267 13.29 13.45 -10.33
N TYR A 268 12.39 12.49 -10.51
CA TYR A 268 11.23 12.60 -11.39
C TYR A 268 9.98 13.01 -10.61
N PRO A 269 9.07 13.79 -11.21
CA PRO A 269 7.85 14.25 -10.55
C PRO A 269 6.76 13.17 -10.59
N VAL A 270 7.04 12.04 -9.94
CA VAL A 270 6.14 10.89 -9.83
C VAL A 270 5.95 10.54 -8.36
N GLU A 271 4.69 10.41 -7.96
CA GLU A 271 4.30 9.95 -6.63
C GLU A 271 3.52 8.64 -6.75
N VAL A 272 3.72 7.72 -5.81
CA VAL A 272 3.01 6.44 -5.72
C VAL A 272 2.52 6.26 -4.29
N ASP A 273 1.20 6.17 -4.14
CA ASP A 273 0.56 5.80 -2.89
C ASP A 273 0.21 4.31 -2.92
N LEU A 274 0.64 3.55 -1.91
CA LEU A 274 0.17 2.19 -1.67
C LEU A 274 -0.92 2.23 -0.61
N HIS A 275 -2.09 1.70 -0.96
CA HIS A 275 -3.24 1.65 -0.09
C HIS A 275 -3.46 0.24 0.44
N PHE A 276 -3.81 0.16 1.72
CA PHE A 276 -4.19 -1.06 2.40
C PHE A 276 -5.48 -0.83 3.19
N LEU A 277 -6.57 -1.51 2.84
CA LEU A 277 -7.82 -1.47 3.58
C LEU A 277 -7.98 -2.75 4.40
N VAL A 278 -7.94 -2.61 5.71
CA VAL A 278 -8.05 -3.73 6.66
C VAL A 278 -9.51 -3.86 7.08
N SER A 279 -10.11 -5.04 6.88
CA SER A 279 -11.41 -5.43 7.43
C SER A 279 -11.18 -6.45 8.55
N LYS A 280 -11.20 -5.97 9.79
CA LYS A 280 -10.67 -6.70 10.95
C LYS A 280 -11.43 -7.99 11.22
N SER A 281 -12.76 -7.93 11.32
CA SER A 281 -13.61 -9.07 11.68
C SER A 281 -13.69 -10.13 10.58
N GLU A 282 -13.49 -9.75 9.32
CA GLU A 282 -13.52 -10.66 8.20
C GLU A 282 -12.15 -11.26 7.86
N ASN A 283 -11.07 -10.82 8.52
CA ASN A 283 -9.69 -11.25 8.23
C ASN A 283 -9.27 -10.97 6.78
N VAL A 284 -9.65 -9.80 6.25
CA VAL A 284 -9.34 -9.42 4.86
C VAL A 284 -8.53 -8.12 4.82
N ILE A 285 -7.49 -8.12 3.98
CA ILE A 285 -6.72 -6.93 3.62
C ILE A 285 -6.86 -6.72 2.11
N GLU A 286 -7.38 -5.57 1.70
CA GLU A 286 -7.35 -5.13 0.31
C GLU A 286 -6.12 -4.27 0.06
N GLN A 287 -5.44 -4.45 -1.08
CA GLN A 287 -4.27 -3.69 -1.50
C GLN A 287 -4.46 -3.12 -2.92
N TRP A 288 -4.05 -1.88 -3.13
CA TRP A 288 -3.95 -1.26 -4.47
C TRP A 288 -2.91 -0.14 -4.47
N SER A 289 -2.50 0.33 -5.65
CA SER A 289 -1.66 1.50 -5.80
C SER A 289 -2.35 2.62 -6.58
N VAL A 290 -1.95 3.86 -6.28
CA VAL A 290 -2.34 5.07 -7.01
C VAL A 290 -1.07 5.77 -7.46
N VAL A 291 -0.85 5.82 -8.77
CA VAL A 291 0.29 6.50 -9.41
C VAL A 291 -0.15 7.89 -9.83
N ARG A 292 0.63 8.92 -9.51
CA ARG A 292 0.35 10.32 -9.84
C ARG A 292 1.52 10.96 -10.59
N ASN A 293 1.21 11.64 -11.69
CA ASN A 293 2.16 12.51 -12.37
C ASN A 293 2.04 13.94 -11.82
N THR A 294 3.02 14.40 -11.05
CA THR A 294 3.08 15.76 -10.51
C THR A 294 3.88 16.72 -11.39
N GLY A 295 4.40 16.23 -12.51
CA GLY A 295 5.17 16.99 -13.49
C GLY A 295 4.32 17.84 -14.42
N ASP A 296 4.98 18.52 -15.35
CA ASP A 296 4.34 19.37 -16.34
C ASP A 296 4.09 18.67 -17.69
N ARG A 297 4.69 17.50 -17.90
CA ARG A 297 4.62 16.71 -19.15
C ARG A 297 4.10 15.30 -18.88
N PRO A 298 3.44 14.65 -19.86
CA PRO A 298 2.95 13.29 -19.70
C PRO A 298 4.09 12.29 -19.50
N ILE A 299 3.81 11.24 -18.73
CA ILE A 299 4.66 10.06 -18.55
C ILE A 299 3.93 8.82 -19.06
N THR A 300 4.65 7.74 -19.36
CA THR A 300 4.04 6.47 -19.77
C THR A 300 4.17 5.47 -18.64
N VAL A 301 3.05 4.97 -18.12
CA VAL A 301 3.04 3.78 -17.25
C VAL A 301 3.02 2.56 -18.17
N GLU A 302 4.10 1.79 -18.18
CA GLU A 302 4.19 0.54 -18.96
C GLU A 302 3.39 -0.57 -18.27
N HIS A 303 3.49 -0.65 -16.94
CA HIS A 303 2.65 -1.50 -16.09
C HIS A 303 2.70 -1.04 -14.63
N ALA A 304 1.68 -1.43 -13.87
CA ALA A 304 1.59 -1.25 -12.41
C ALA A 304 0.76 -2.39 -11.81
N ALA A 305 1.38 -3.24 -11.00
CA ALA A 305 0.71 -4.32 -10.28
C ALA A 305 -0.15 -3.75 -9.14
N SER A 306 -1.25 -4.43 -8.82
CA SER A 306 -2.05 -4.12 -7.62
C SER A 306 -1.32 -4.51 -6.34
N GLY A 307 -0.48 -5.54 -6.41
CA GLY A 307 0.41 -5.93 -5.32
C GLY A 307 1.43 -6.97 -5.76
N LEU A 308 2.53 -7.03 -5.00
CA LEU A 308 3.54 -8.06 -5.08
C LEU A 308 3.64 -8.72 -3.70
N LEU A 309 3.37 -10.01 -3.58
CA LEU A 309 3.59 -10.77 -2.35
C LEU A 309 4.90 -11.53 -2.44
N GLU A 310 5.58 -11.73 -1.31
CA GLU A 310 6.82 -12.51 -1.28
C GLU A 310 6.83 -13.44 -0.08
N PHE A 311 7.13 -14.71 -0.32
CA PHE A 311 7.12 -15.76 0.70
C PHE A 311 8.40 -16.58 0.64
N MET A 312 8.80 -17.08 1.80
CA MET A 312 9.85 -18.07 1.94
C MET A 312 9.28 -19.25 2.72
N ALA A 313 9.12 -20.40 2.07
CA ALA A 313 8.62 -21.64 2.66
C ALA A 313 9.25 -22.85 1.97
N ASP A 314 9.13 -24.04 2.58
CA ASP A 314 9.76 -25.26 2.05
C ASP A 314 9.15 -25.69 0.70
N ARG A 315 7.84 -25.52 0.54
CA ARG A 315 7.09 -25.92 -0.66
C ARG A 315 5.95 -24.96 -0.90
N TYR A 316 5.58 -24.79 -2.16
CA TYR A 316 4.48 -23.93 -2.56
C TYR A 316 3.51 -24.70 -3.43
N PHE A 317 2.22 -24.63 -3.12
CA PHE A 317 1.17 -25.21 -3.96
C PHE A 317 0.19 -24.13 -4.39
N LEU A 318 -0.03 -24.04 -5.70
CA LEU A 318 -0.95 -23.08 -6.29
C LEU A 318 -2.22 -23.80 -6.74
N SER A 319 -3.32 -23.44 -6.10
CA SER A 319 -4.67 -23.77 -6.53
C SER A 319 -5.23 -22.60 -7.35
N SER A 320 -5.63 -22.87 -8.60
CA SER A 320 -6.18 -21.90 -9.55
C SER A 320 -7.54 -22.35 -10.09
N PHE A 321 -8.35 -21.38 -10.53
CA PHE A 321 -9.71 -21.61 -11.03
C PHE A 321 -9.75 -21.34 -12.52
N THR A 322 -9.66 -22.39 -13.32
CA THR A 322 -9.63 -22.30 -14.79
C THR A 322 -10.83 -23.00 -15.42
N GLY A 323 -11.13 -22.67 -16.66
CA GLY A 323 -12.27 -23.27 -17.32
C GLY A 323 -12.57 -22.68 -18.68
N THR A 324 -13.67 -23.16 -19.24
CA THR A 324 -14.23 -22.65 -20.48
C THR A 324 -15.74 -22.49 -20.32
N TRP A 325 -16.42 -21.98 -21.34
CA TRP A 325 -17.87 -21.82 -21.32
C TRP A 325 -18.57 -23.14 -21.00
N ALA A 326 -19.53 -23.09 -20.07
CA ALA A 326 -20.28 -24.24 -19.54
C ALA A 326 -19.42 -25.22 -18.69
N ALA A 327 -18.23 -24.79 -18.27
CA ALA A 327 -17.27 -25.57 -17.51
C ALA A 327 -16.31 -24.68 -16.69
N GLU A 328 -16.83 -23.59 -16.12
CA GLU A 328 -16.08 -22.55 -15.42
C GLU A 328 -15.60 -23.00 -14.03
N GLY A 329 -14.58 -22.33 -13.51
CA GLY A 329 -14.19 -22.43 -12.09
C GLY A 329 -13.64 -23.79 -11.65
N ARG A 330 -13.10 -24.60 -12.58
CA ARG A 330 -12.47 -25.87 -12.23
C ARG A 330 -11.19 -25.61 -11.46
N LEU A 331 -11.09 -26.22 -10.29
CA LEU A 331 -9.91 -26.17 -9.45
C LEU A 331 -8.78 -27.00 -10.07
N HIS A 332 -7.63 -26.38 -10.29
CA HIS A 332 -6.39 -27.05 -10.64
C HIS A 332 -5.33 -26.70 -9.60
N GLU A 333 -4.71 -27.72 -9.00
CA GLU A 333 -3.65 -27.56 -8.02
C GLU A 333 -2.34 -28.16 -8.53
N GLU A 334 -1.25 -27.41 -8.40
CA GLU A 334 0.09 -27.85 -8.77
C GLU A 334 1.14 -27.32 -7.79
N GLU A 335 2.25 -28.05 -7.64
CA GLU A 335 3.41 -27.58 -6.89
C GLU A 335 4.18 -26.56 -7.74
N LEU A 336 4.52 -25.40 -7.16
CA LEU A 336 5.39 -24.43 -7.79
C LEU A 336 6.84 -24.77 -7.46
N VAL A 337 7.61 -25.04 -8.51
CA VAL A 337 9.07 -25.24 -8.47
C VAL A 337 9.77 -24.06 -9.12
N ASN A 338 11.11 -24.04 -9.08
CA ASN A 338 11.92 -23.00 -9.70
C ASN A 338 11.44 -22.65 -11.12
N GLY A 339 11.21 -21.36 -11.37
CA GLY A 339 10.64 -20.84 -12.61
C GLY A 339 9.39 -20.00 -12.40
N VAL A 340 8.70 -19.71 -13.49
CA VAL A 340 7.53 -18.81 -13.52
C VAL A 340 6.28 -19.59 -13.92
N LYS A 341 5.22 -19.45 -13.12
CA LYS A 341 3.85 -19.85 -13.45
C LYS A 341 3.00 -18.60 -13.63
N GLU A 342 2.33 -18.48 -14.77
CA GLU A 342 1.44 -17.36 -15.06
C GLU A 342 0.05 -17.86 -15.45
N ILE A 343 -0.98 -17.24 -14.88
CA ILE A 343 -2.37 -17.42 -15.26
C ILE A 343 -2.90 -16.02 -15.59
N ARG A 344 -3.50 -15.85 -16.76
CA ARG A 344 -3.91 -14.53 -17.25
C ARG A 344 -5.14 -14.60 -18.14
N SER A 345 -5.84 -13.47 -18.28
CA SER A 345 -6.87 -13.26 -19.31
C SER A 345 -6.50 -12.09 -20.22
N LEU A 346 -6.55 -12.33 -21.52
CA LEU A 346 -6.49 -11.31 -22.58
C LEU A 346 -7.83 -11.19 -23.33
N ALA A 347 -8.89 -11.78 -22.80
CA ALA A 347 -10.18 -11.91 -23.46
C ALA A 347 -11.09 -10.68 -23.27
N GLY A 348 -10.54 -9.56 -22.78
CA GLY A 348 -11.29 -8.37 -22.40
C GLY A 348 -12.14 -8.66 -21.17
N THR A 349 -13.46 -8.61 -21.36
CA THR A 349 -14.45 -8.80 -20.28
C THR A 349 -15.12 -10.17 -20.29
N LYS A 350 -14.60 -11.13 -21.06
CA LYS A 350 -15.12 -12.50 -21.06
C LYS A 350 -14.74 -13.21 -19.76
N ALA A 351 -15.67 -13.29 -18.82
CA ALA A 351 -15.44 -13.84 -17.48
C ALA A 351 -15.40 -15.37 -17.41
N THR A 352 -15.77 -16.09 -18.49
CA THR A 352 -15.88 -17.56 -18.47
C THR A 352 -14.57 -18.29 -18.79
N GLN A 353 -13.61 -17.61 -19.44
CA GLN A 353 -12.34 -18.22 -19.88
C GLN A 353 -11.22 -17.17 -19.89
N PRO A 354 -9.96 -17.56 -19.64
CA PRO A 354 -9.51 -18.92 -19.32
C PRO A 354 -9.67 -19.29 -17.84
N GLY A 355 -10.12 -18.37 -16.99
CA GLY A 355 -10.29 -18.62 -15.56
C GLY A 355 -10.78 -17.40 -14.79
N GLN A 356 -10.66 -17.48 -13.48
CA GLN A 356 -10.99 -16.40 -12.54
C GLN A 356 -9.70 -15.78 -12.01
N PRO A 357 -9.67 -14.46 -11.74
CA PRO A 357 -8.50 -13.79 -11.18
C PRO A 357 -8.38 -14.05 -9.66
N ALA A 358 -8.37 -15.32 -9.27
CA ALA A 358 -8.29 -15.76 -7.88
C ALA A 358 -7.39 -16.99 -7.74
N PHE A 359 -6.81 -17.18 -6.55
CA PHE A 359 -5.91 -18.27 -6.24
C PHE A 359 -5.94 -18.64 -4.75
N VAL A 360 -5.49 -19.86 -4.45
CA VAL A 360 -5.06 -20.27 -3.10
C VAL A 360 -3.59 -20.68 -3.21
N LEU A 361 -2.73 -20.04 -2.43
CA LEU A 361 -1.32 -20.37 -2.30
C LEU A 361 -1.11 -21.06 -0.95
N SER A 362 -0.79 -22.34 -0.94
CA SER A 362 -0.40 -23.08 0.26
C SER A 362 1.11 -23.02 0.45
N LEU A 363 1.56 -22.86 1.70
CA LEU A 363 2.98 -22.65 2.05
C LEU A 363 3.66 -23.90 2.66
N ASP A 364 2.97 -25.03 2.70
CA ASP A 364 3.42 -26.26 3.37
C ASP A 364 3.24 -27.54 2.51
N GLY A 365 2.11 -27.65 1.81
CA GLY A 365 1.74 -28.81 1.00
C GLY A 365 0.48 -28.55 0.17
N PRO A 366 -0.13 -29.59 -0.43
CA PRO A 366 -1.43 -29.46 -1.11
C PRO A 366 -2.49 -28.87 -0.17
N ALA A 367 -3.26 -27.88 -0.63
CA ALA A 367 -4.13 -27.11 0.25
C ALA A 367 -5.28 -27.97 0.81
N GLN A 368 -5.37 -28.08 2.14
CA GLN A 368 -6.44 -28.83 2.83
C GLN A 368 -7.57 -27.89 3.30
N GLU A 369 -8.78 -28.43 3.47
CA GLU A 369 -9.95 -27.64 3.90
C GLU A 369 -9.82 -27.10 5.33
N GLU A 370 -9.34 -27.92 6.27
CA GLU A 370 -9.41 -27.62 7.71
C GLU A 370 -8.02 -27.70 8.39
N SER A 371 -6.93 -27.59 7.62
CA SER A 371 -5.56 -27.55 8.14
C SER A 371 -4.59 -26.92 7.14
N GLY A 372 -3.44 -26.49 7.62
CA GLY A 372 -2.34 -25.97 6.80
C GLY A 372 -2.40 -24.46 6.59
N GLU A 373 -1.29 -23.90 6.14
CA GLU A 373 -1.14 -22.46 5.94
C GLU A 373 -1.40 -22.06 4.49
N VAL A 374 -2.38 -21.17 4.30
CA VAL A 374 -2.77 -20.68 2.97
C VAL A 374 -2.92 -19.17 2.94
N VAL A 375 -2.59 -18.60 1.78
CA VAL A 375 -2.97 -17.24 1.38
C VAL A 375 -3.95 -17.37 0.22
N LEU A 376 -5.16 -16.85 0.39
CA LEU A 376 -6.15 -16.77 -0.68
C LEU A 376 -6.21 -15.33 -1.17
N GLY A 377 -6.09 -15.16 -2.49
CA GLY A 377 -6.16 -13.86 -3.14
C GLY A 377 -7.16 -13.81 -4.28
N ALA A 378 -7.75 -12.64 -4.51
CA ALA A 378 -8.61 -12.35 -5.65
C ALA A 378 -8.43 -10.90 -6.13
N LEU A 379 -8.39 -10.67 -7.44
CA LEU A 379 -8.36 -9.33 -8.01
C LEU A 379 -9.79 -8.87 -8.33
N ALA A 380 -10.21 -7.75 -7.75
CA ALA A 380 -11.49 -7.09 -8.04
C ALA A 380 -11.44 -6.38 -9.40
N TRP A 381 -11.33 -7.16 -10.48
CA TRP A 381 -11.19 -6.65 -11.83
C TRP A 381 -11.91 -7.54 -12.85
N SER A 382 -12.59 -6.90 -13.79
CA SER A 382 -13.36 -7.59 -14.85
C SER A 382 -12.74 -7.49 -16.24
N GLY A 383 -11.62 -6.77 -16.38
CA GLY A 383 -10.87 -6.67 -17.64
C GLY A 383 -9.78 -7.73 -17.75
N ASN A 384 -8.74 -7.43 -18.53
CA ASN A 384 -7.55 -8.28 -18.62
C ASN A 384 -6.77 -8.26 -17.30
N TRP A 385 -6.35 -9.43 -16.83
CA TRP A 385 -5.68 -9.64 -15.55
C TRP A 385 -4.56 -10.65 -15.66
N ARG A 386 -3.60 -10.59 -14.73
CA ARG A 386 -2.47 -11.51 -14.65
C ARG A 386 -2.16 -11.86 -13.20
N LEU A 387 -2.01 -13.15 -12.92
CA LEU A 387 -1.49 -13.73 -11.68
C LEU A 387 -0.16 -14.40 -12.03
N ARG A 388 0.95 -13.83 -11.58
CA ARG A 388 2.30 -14.32 -11.89
C ARG A 388 2.98 -14.77 -10.60
N PHE A 389 3.40 -16.03 -10.55
CA PHE A 389 4.11 -16.64 -9.44
C PHE A 389 5.49 -17.07 -9.92
N GLU A 390 6.54 -16.60 -9.27
CA GLU A 390 7.92 -16.97 -9.60
C GLU A 390 8.64 -17.49 -8.38
N VAL A 391 9.20 -18.70 -8.48
CA VAL A 391 10.12 -19.25 -7.51
C VAL A 391 11.54 -19.08 -8.06
N ASN A 392 12.35 -18.24 -7.40
CA ASN A 392 13.70 -17.94 -7.86
C ASN A 392 14.73 -19.02 -7.47
N ALA A 393 16.00 -18.81 -7.83
CA ALA A 393 17.09 -19.75 -7.53
C ALA A 393 17.35 -19.95 -6.02
N ASN A 394 16.93 -18.99 -5.19
CA ASN A 394 17.04 -19.05 -3.72
C ASN A 394 15.76 -19.62 -3.07
N HIS A 395 14.88 -20.25 -3.85
CA HIS A 395 13.61 -20.84 -3.41
C HIS A 395 12.63 -19.85 -2.77
N ARG A 396 12.77 -18.56 -3.12
CA ARG A 396 11.86 -17.50 -2.72
C ARG A 396 10.76 -17.34 -3.74
N LEU A 397 9.51 -17.31 -3.28
CA LEU A 397 8.35 -17.10 -4.14
C LEU A 397 7.97 -15.61 -4.17
N THR A 398 7.80 -15.05 -5.37
CA THR A 398 7.17 -13.75 -5.60
C THR A 398 5.84 -13.94 -6.34
N ALA A 399 4.78 -13.28 -5.91
CA ALA A 399 3.46 -13.31 -6.54
C ALA A 399 3.03 -11.89 -6.95
N GLY A 400 3.19 -11.56 -8.23
CA GLY A 400 2.78 -10.29 -8.82
C GLY A 400 1.36 -10.39 -9.39
N ILE A 401 0.46 -9.55 -8.91
CA ILE A 401 -0.98 -9.63 -9.22
C ILE A 401 -1.50 -8.26 -9.63
N GLY A 402 -2.26 -8.19 -10.73
CA GLY A 402 -2.86 -6.95 -11.19
C GLY A 402 -3.56 -7.08 -12.54
N TYR A 403 -3.86 -5.93 -13.13
CA TYR A 403 -4.27 -5.89 -14.54
C TYR A 403 -3.12 -6.39 -15.44
N ASP A 404 -3.46 -6.92 -16.60
CA ASP A 404 -2.48 -7.47 -17.52
C ASP A 404 -1.69 -6.37 -18.27
N PRO A 405 -0.34 -6.41 -18.31
CA PRO A 405 0.48 -5.38 -18.96
C PRO A 405 0.47 -5.44 -20.51
N TYR A 406 -0.09 -6.50 -21.12
CA TYR A 406 -0.09 -6.65 -22.56
C TYR A 406 -1.03 -5.65 -23.23
N LEU A 407 -0.44 -4.77 -24.05
CA LEU A 407 -1.12 -3.69 -24.76
C LEU A 407 -1.90 -2.75 -23.83
N SER A 408 -1.43 -2.55 -22.58
CA SER A 408 -2.06 -1.68 -21.58
C SER A 408 -1.22 -0.45 -21.19
N ARG A 409 -0.23 -0.09 -22.00
CA ARG A 409 0.54 1.15 -21.85
C ARG A 409 -0.38 2.35 -21.68
N TYR A 410 -0.21 3.09 -20.60
CA TYR A 410 -1.08 4.21 -20.26
C TYR A 410 -0.29 5.53 -20.25
N GLN A 411 -0.75 6.51 -21.03
CA GLN A 411 -0.22 7.88 -20.98
C GLN A 411 -0.89 8.61 -19.81
N LEU A 412 -0.12 8.96 -18.79
CA LEU A 412 -0.60 9.66 -17.61
C LEU A 412 -0.28 11.15 -17.73
N ALA A 413 -1.30 11.96 -17.99
CA ALA A 413 -1.11 13.40 -18.19
C ALA A 413 -0.79 14.13 -16.87
N LYS A 414 -0.42 15.41 -16.99
CA LYS A 414 -0.14 16.27 -15.83
C LYS A 414 -1.31 16.26 -14.83
N GLY A 415 -1.01 15.94 -13.57
CA GLY A 415 -1.96 15.95 -12.46
C GLY A 415 -2.94 14.77 -12.45
N GLU A 416 -2.90 13.89 -13.46
CA GLU A 416 -3.75 12.70 -13.50
C GLU A 416 -3.21 11.60 -12.59
N THR A 417 -4.11 10.68 -12.27
CA THR A 417 -3.83 9.48 -11.49
C THR A 417 -4.25 8.23 -12.21
N LEU A 418 -3.44 7.18 -12.07
CA LEU A 418 -3.82 5.80 -12.41
C LEU A 418 -3.99 5.01 -11.11
N GLU A 419 -5.20 4.50 -10.88
CA GLU A 419 -5.50 3.60 -9.76
C GLU A 419 -5.57 2.16 -10.26
N THR A 420 -4.82 1.25 -9.63
CA THR A 420 -4.88 -0.18 -9.96
C THR A 420 -6.13 -0.83 -9.37
N PRO A 421 -6.62 -1.96 -9.93
CA PRO A 421 -7.69 -2.72 -9.31
C PRO A 421 -7.30 -3.21 -7.91
N ARG A 422 -8.30 -3.49 -7.07
CA ARG A 422 -8.04 -3.96 -5.69
C ARG A 422 -7.67 -5.44 -5.67
N LEU A 423 -6.54 -5.76 -5.04
CA LEU A 423 -6.17 -7.11 -4.67
C LEU A 423 -6.71 -7.41 -3.27
N ILE A 424 -7.62 -8.37 -3.17
CA ILE A 424 -8.22 -8.83 -1.92
C ILE A 424 -7.42 -10.01 -1.41
N LEU A 425 -6.98 -9.99 -0.15
CA LEU A 425 -6.15 -11.01 0.47
C LEU A 425 -6.72 -11.46 1.81
N THR A 426 -6.62 -12.75 2.08
CA THR A 426 -6.77 -13.33 3.43
C THR A 426 -5.66 -14.34 3.65
N HIS A 427 -5.20 -14.42 4.90
CA HIS A 427 -4.35 -15.50 5.38
C HIS A 427 -5.18 -16.46 6.25
N SER A 428 -4.79 -17.74 6.30
CA SER A 428 -5.27 -18.68 7.30
C SER A 428 -4.20 -19.74 7.61
N SER A 429 -3.98 -20.02 8.89
CA SER A 429 -3.20 -21.18 9.38
C SER A 429 -4.05 -22.44 9.59
N ALA A 430 -5.34 -22.40 9.22
CA ALA A 430 -6.32 -23.46 9.45
C ALA A 430 -6.95 -23.99 8.15
N GLY A 431 -6.26 -23.84 7.01
CA GLY A 431 -6.68 -24.36 5.72
C GLY A 431 -7.57 -23.43 4.87
N LYS A 432 -7.96 -23.92 3.69
CA LYS A 432 -8.71 -23.15 2.69
C LYS A 432 -10.19 -22.97 3.03
N GLY A 433 -10.74 -23.77 3.93
CA GLY A 433 -12.11 -23.65 4.43
C GLY A 433 -12.31 -22.33 5.18
N PRO A 434 -11.57 -22.06 6.27
CA PRO A 434 -11.60 -20.76 6.95
C PRO A 434 -11.26 -19.59 6.02
N ALA A 435 -10.22 -19.71 5.19
CA ALA A 435 -9.84 -18.65 4.24
C ALA A 435 -10.99 -18.31 3.27
N SER A 436 -11.66 -19.31 2.69
CA SER A 436 -12.81 -19.06 1.81
C SER A 436 -13.97 -18.43 2.57
N ARG A 437 -14.24 -18.88 3.81
CA ARG A 437 -15.29 -18.30 4.67
C ARG A 437 -15.01 -16.85 5.05
N ASN A 438 -13.75 -16.44 5.19
CA ASN A 438 -13.34 -15.05 5.39
C ASN A 438 -13.78 -14.18 4.20
N ILE A 439 -13.39 -14.59 2.98
CA ILE A 439 -13.79 -13.89 1.74
C ILE A 439 -15.31 -13.90 1.55
N HIS A 440 -16.01 -14.99 1.86
CA HIS A 440 -17.48 -15.05 1.76
C HIS A 440 -18.17 -14.05 2.71
N ARG A 441 -17.65 -13.88 3.94
CA ARG A 441 -18.19 -12.89 4.88
C ARG A 441 -17.91 -11.47 4.39
N TRP A 442 -16.67 -11.18 4.02
CA TRP A 442 -16.29 -9.88 3.45
C TRP A 442 -17.10 -9.55 2.19
N ALA A 443 -17.26 -10.48 1.26
CA ALA A 443 -17.96 -10.25 0.00
C ALA A 443 -19.45 -9.94 0.23
N ARG A 444 -20.12 -10.66 1.16
CA ARG A 444 -21.53 -10.38 1.47
C ARG A 444 -21.72 -9.01 2.14
N LYS A 445 -20.78 -8.60 2.99
CA LYS A 445 -20.85 -7.35 3.76
C LYS A 445 -20.43 -6.12 2.95
N TYR A 446 -19.38 -6.25 2.15
CA TYR A 446 -18.71 -5.12 1.47
C TYR A 446 -18.62 -5.27 -0.05
N GLY A 447 -18.40 -6.48 -0.56
CA GLY A 447 -18.13 -6.72 -1.99
C GLY A 447 -19.37 -6.79 -2.89
N ILE A 448 -20.53 -7.15 -2.35
CA ILE A 448 -21.76 -7.44 -3.10
C ILE A 448 -22.90 -6.55 -2.61
N ARG A 449 -23.53 -5.82 -3.53
CA ARG A 449 -24.72 -5.01 -3.23
C ARG A 449 -25.86 -5.88 -2.69
N GLY A 450 -26.27 -5.62 -1.45
CA GLY A 450 -27.31 -6.40 -0.76
C GLY A 450 -26.89 -7.85 -0.54
N GLY A 451 -25.60 -8.10 -0.26
CA GLY A 451 -25.07 -9.46 -0.11
C GLY A 451 -25.57 -10.23 1.10
N GLU A 452 -26.21 -9.55 2.06
CA GLU A 452 -26.85 -10.16 3.23
C GLU A 452 -28.38 -10.32 3.08
N GLU A 453 -28.95 -9.83 1.98
CA GLU A 453 -30.38 -9.93 1.71
C GLU A 453 -30.71 -11.24 0.94
N PRO A 454 -31.81 -11.93 1.29
CA PRO A 454 -32.26 -13.06 0.48
C PRO A 454 -32.61 -12.61 -0.94
N ARG A 455 -32.29 -13.44 -1.94
CA ARG A 455 -32.65 -13.20 -3.33
C ARG A 455 -33.96 -13.91 -3.65
N ARG A 456 -34.80 -13.26 -4.48
CA ARG A 456 -36.08 -13.83 -4.95
C ARG A 456 -35.87 -15.11 -5.74
N ILE A 457 -36.73 -16.11 -5.52
CA ILE A 457 -36.78 -17.32 -6.35
C ILE A 457 -37.33 -16.91 -7.72
N LEU A 458 -36.53 -17.11 -8.78
CA LEU A 458 -36.87 -16.67 -10.13
C LEU A 458 -37.13 -17.81 -11.10
N LEU A 459 -37.94 -17.54 -12.12
CA LEU A 459 -38.04 -18.33 -13.35
C LEU A 459 -37.58 -17.46 -14.53
N ASN A 460 -36.58 -17.93 -15.27
CA ASN A 460 -36.08 -17.28 -16.47
C ASN A 460 -36.64 -18.00 -17.72
N SER A 461 -37.03 -17.25 -18.76
CA SER A 461 -37.67 -17.82 -19.95
C SER A 461 -36.72 -18.53 -20.94
N TRP A 462 -35.40 -18.37 -20.82
CA TRP A 462 -34.42 -18.76 -21.84
C TRP A 462 -34.51 -20.22 -22.27
N GLU A 463 -34.21 -21.18 -21.40
CA GLU A 463 -34.24 -22.60 -21.81
C GLU A 463 -35.66 -23.15 -22.04
N GLY A 464 -36.68 -22.47 -21.50
CA GLY A 464 -38.07 -22.86 -21.65
C GLY A 464 -38.70 -22.45 -22.98
N ALA A 465 -38.20 -21.39 -23.63
CA ALA A 465 -38.79 -20.84 -24.85
C ALA A 465 -37.76 -20.42 -25.92
N TYR A 466 -36.51 -20.19 -25.55
CA TYR A 466 -35.49 -19.52 -26.38
C TYR A 466 -36.09 -18.27 -27.04
N PHE A 467 -35.95 -18.12 -28.36
CA PHE A 467 -36.56 -17.04 -29.13
C PHE A 467 -38.00 -17.32 -29.57
N ALA A 468 -38.54 -18.52 -29.34
CA ALA A 468 -39.82 -18.96 -29.87
C ALA A 468 -40.97 -18.65 -28.88
N PHE A 469 -41.20 -17.37 -28.60
CA PHE A 469 -42.28 -16.91 -27.72
C PHE A 469 -43.09 -15.76 -28.31
N ASP A 470 -44.30 -15.61 -27.76
CA ASP A 470 -45.16 -14.44 -27.94
C ASP A 470 -45.72 -14.01 -26.57
N ASP A 471 -46.46 -12.90 -26.56
CA ASP A 471 -47.11 -12.38 -25.35
C ASP A 471 -48.02 -13.43 -24.66
N ALA A 472 -48.71 -14.26 -25.44
CA ALA A 472 -49.61 -15.27 -24.89
C ALA A 472 -48.85 -16.39 -24.16
N LEU A 473 -47.74 -16.87 -24.72
CA LEU A 473 -46.88 -17.87 -24.07
C LEU A 473 -46.28 -17.32 -22.78
N ILE A 474 -45.69 -16.12 -22.83
CA ILE A 474 -45.05 -15.52 -21.66
C ILE A 474 -46.07 -15.28 -20.53
N LYS A 475 -47.28 -14.79 -20.84
CA LYS A 475 -48.35 -14.63 -19.85
C LYS A 475 -48.77 -15.95 -19.19
N ARG A 476 -48.82 -17.05 -19.97
CA ARG A 476 -49.07 -18.39 -19.41
C ARG A 476 -47.94 -18.82 -18.48
N MET A 477 -46.68 -18.67 -18.91
CA MET A 477 -45.51 -19.00 -18.09
C MET A 477 -45.50 -18.22 -16.76
N ILE A 478 -45.80 -16.91 -16.79
CA ILE A 478 -45.93 -16.09 -15.58
C ILE A 478 -47.04 -16.61 -14.68
N THR A 479 -48.21 -16.91 -15.24
CA THR A 479 -49.37 -17.40 -14.49
C THR A 479 -49.08 -18.74 -13.82
N ASP A 480 -48.39 -19.65 -14.52
CA ASP A 480 -48.06 -20.97 -13.98
C ASP A 480 -46.91 -20.91 -12.96
N ALA A 481 -45.92 -20.03 -13.18
CA ALA A 481 -44.86 -19.76 -12.20
C ALA A 481 -45.42 -19.19 -10.88
N ALA A 482 -46.39 -18.27 -10.97
CA ALA A 482 -47.05 -17.72 -9.80
C ALA A 482 -47.79 -18.79 -8.97
N LYS A 483 -48.38 -19.80 -9.62
CA LYS A 483 -49.06 -20.93 -8.93
C LYS A 483 -48.09 -21.83 -8.16
N THR A 484 -46.80 -21.85 -8.51
CA THR A 484 -45.78 -22.69 -7.85
C THR A 484 -44.97 -21.92 -6.80
N GLY A 485 -45.28 -20.64 -6.56
CA GLY A 485 -44.60 -19.82 -5.56
C GLY A 485 -43.33 -19.12 -6.06
N ILE A 486 -43.11 -19.03 -7.38
CA ILE A 486 -42.04 -18.20 -7.96
C ILE A 486 -42.33 -16.72 -7.69
N GLU A 487 -41.30 -15.96 -7.31
CA GLU A 487 -41.40 -14.58 -6.83
C GLU A 487 -40.96 -13.54 -7.88
N LEU A 488 -40.24 -13.97 -8.92
CA LEU A 488 -39.73 -13.14 -9.99
C LEU A 488 -39.75 -13.90 -11.32
N PHE A 489 -40.38 -13.32 -12.34
CA PHE A 489 -40.25 -13.79 -13.71
C PHE A 489 -39.23 -12.93 -14.46
N VAL A 490 -38.29 -13.57 -15.17
CA VAL A 490 -37.29 -12.90 -16.00
C VAL A 490 -37.58 -13.24 -17.46
N LEU A 491 -37.97 -12.21 -18.24
CA LEU A 491 -38.03 -12.30 -19.69
C LEU A 491 -36.61 -12.17 -20.24
N ASP A 492 -36.12 -13.25 -20.84
CA ASP A 492 -34.77 -13.35 -21.39
C ASP A 492 -34.69 -12.82 -22.84
N ASP A 493 -33.64 -13.19 -23.58
CA ASP A 493 -33.38 -12.71 -24.94
C ASP A 493 -34.56 -12.95 -25.90
N GLY A 494 -34.80 -11.99 -26.81
CA GLY A 494 -35.83 -12.07 -27.86
C GLY A 494 -36.92 -10.99 -27.83
N TRP A 495 -37.03 -10.21 -26.75
CA TRP A 495 -38.13 -9.25 -26.58
C TRP A 495 -37.97 -7.94 -27.38
N PHE A 496 -36.78 -7.68 -27.94
CA PHE A 496 -36.40 -6.40 -28.53
C PHE A 496 -36.14 -6.49 -30.05
N GLY A 497 -35.95 -5.34 -30.69
CA GLY A 497 -35.66 -5.20 -32.10
C GLY A 497 -36.89 -4.83 -32.91
N MET A 498 -37.02 -3.54 -33.27
CA MET A 498 -38.11 -3.06 -34.13
C MET A 498 -37.73 -3.14 -35.61
N LYS A 499 -36.56 -2.61 -35.97
CA LYS A 499 -36.07 -2.63 -37.36
C LYS A 499 -35.41 -3.97 -37.71
N HIS A 500 -34.72 -4.57 -36.75
CA HIS A 500 -34.05 -5.86 -36.88
C HIS A 500 -34.52 -6.75 -35.71
N PRO A 501 -35.64 -7.48 -35.86
CA PRO A 501 -36.22 -8.26 -34.76
C PRO A 501 -35.25 -9.29 -34.17
N ARG A 502 -35.22 -9.40 -32.83
CA ARG A 502 -34.43 -10.39 -32.08
C ARG A 502 -35.11 -11.76 -32.08
N ASN A 503 -35.39 -12.31 -33.25
CA ASN A 503 -36.01 -13.64 -33.38
C ASN A 503 -34.97 -14.78 -33.39
N ASN A 504 -33.68 -14.42 -33.34
CA ASN A 504 -32.52 -15.31 -33.22
C ASN A 504 -31.31 -14.49 -32.75
N ASP A 505 -30.16 -15.14 -32.61
CA ASP A 505 -28.93 -14.53 -32.13
C ASP A 505 -28.19 -13.66 -33.18
N ALA A 506 -28.65 -13.63 -34.44
CA ALA A 506 -27.97 -12.95 -35.55
C ALA A 506 -28.46 -11.51 -35.83
N ALA A 507 -29.46 -10.99 -35.09
CA ALA A 507 -30.01 -9.64 -35.28
C ALA A 507 -30.44 -8.97 -33.96
N GLY A 508 -30.74 -7.68 -33.99
CA GLY A 508 -31.43 -6.95 -32.90
C GLY A 508 -30.56 -6.33 -31.80
N LEU A 509 -29.33 -6.80 -31.56
CA LEU A 509 -28.44 -6.18 -30.57
C LEU A 509 -28.15 -4.72 -30.94
N GLY A 510 -28.49 -3.80 -30.03
CA GLY A 510 -28.42 -2.35 -30.24
C GLY A 510 -29.78 -1.68 -30.45
N ASP A 511 -30.81 -2.43 -30.86
CA ASP A 511 -32.18 -1.94 -31.09
C ASP A 511 -33.11 -2.29 -29.88
N TRP A 512 -32.89 -1.65 -28.73
CA TRP A 512 -33.58 -1.93 -27.45
C TRP A 512 -35.03 -1.40 -27.34
N MET A 513 -35.82 -1.57 -28.40
CA MET A 513 -37.24 -1.27 -28.44
C MET A 513 -38.03 -2.58 -28.51
N VAL A 514 -39.23 -2.62 -27.92
CA VAL A 514 -40.11 -3.80 -27.94
C VAL A 514 -40.34 -4.28 -29.37
N ASN A 515 -40.17 -5.58 -29.59
CA ASN A 515 -40.51 -6.29 -30.83
C ASN A 515 -42.03 -6.47 -30.89
N THR A 516 -42.71 -5.64 -31.70
CA THR A 516 -44.18 -5.54 -31.76
C THR A 516 -44.83 -6.48 -32.75
#